data_AF-A0A972CGF9-F1
#
_entry.id   AF-A0A972CGF9-F1
#
_cell.length_a   1.000
_cell.length_b   1.000
_cell.length_c   1.000
_cell.angle_alpha   90.00
_cell.angle_beta   90.00
_cell.angle_gamma   90.00
#
_symmetry.space_group_name_H-M   'P 1'
#
loop_
_entity.id
_entity.type
_entity.pdbx_description
1 polymer ?
#
loop_
_entity_poly.entity_id
_entity_poly.type
_entity_poly.pdbx_seq_one_letter_code
_entity_poly.pdbx_strand_id
1 'polypeptide(L)'
;MPVLTNPVNTRLEILKTVYNLSGKKAGVTVKLHPAQINGGYYSEIKYQLRFLSERGLVDFNKSFIYGRFQVSLTAEGLQLMDDMYGALKLSEAEKEEQLNKCFAKIRT
;
A
#
# COMPACT_ATOMS: atom_id res chain seq x y z
N MET A 1 7.70 5.90 -22.86
CA MET A 1 7.39 6.16 -21.44
C MET A 1 6.77 4.89 -20.89
N PRO A 2 7.39 4.13 -19.97
CA PRO A 2 6.63 3.08 -19.29
C PRO A 2 5.78 3.78 -18.24
N VAL A 3 4.58 4.13 -18.66
CA VAL A 3 3.43 4.43 -17.81
C VAL A 3 3.17 3.16 -17.02
N LEU A 4 3.23 3.24 -15.68
CA LEU A 4 2.77 2.14 -14.83
C LEU A 4 1.39 1.71 -15.33
N THR A 5 1.33 0.50 -15.90
CA THR A 5 0.18 0.01 -16.67
C THR A 5 -1.05 -0.20 -15.79
N ASN A 6 -0.91 -0.12 -14.45
CA ASN A 6 -2.01 -0.22 -13.51
C ASN A 6 -1.71 0.47 -12.14
N PRO A 7 -2.31 1.62 -11.81
CA PRO A 7 -2.07 2.33 -10.54
C PRO A 7 -2.51 1.53 -9.30
N VAL A 8 -3.43 0.58 -9.45
CA VAL A 8 -3.86 -0.32 -8.37
C VAL A 8 -2.72 -1.24 -7.93
N ASN A 9 -1.93 -1.75 -8.88
CA ASN A 9 -0.78 -2.61 -8.58
C ASN A 9 0.28 -1.85 -7.80
N THR A 10 0.54 -0.58 -8.15
CA THR A 10 1.50 0.26 -7.42
C THR A 10 1.04 0.54 -5.99
N ARG A 11 -0.25 0.81 -5.78
CA ARG A 11 -0.84 0.97 -4.44
C ARG A 11 -0.64 -0.29 -3.60
N LEU A 12 -0.89 -1.47 -4.19
CA LEU A 12 -0.69 -2.75 -3.51
C LEU A 12 0.77 -3.04 -3.19
N GLU A 13 1.68 -2.80 -4.12
CA GLU A 13 3.11 -2.97 -3.88
C GLU A 13 3.62 -2.02 -2.77
N ILE A 14 3.11 -0.78 -2.72
CA ILE A 14 3.37 0.15 -1.62
C ILE A 14 2.87 -0.42 -0.29
N LEU A 15 1.60 -0.82 -0.20
CA LEU A 15 1.02 -1.36 1.03
C LEU A 15 1.75 -2.63 1.50
N LYS A 16 2.04 -3.55 0.58
CA LYS A 16 2.83 -4.77 0.84
C LYS A 16 4.23 -4.46 1.36
N THR A 17 4.91 -3.50 0.75
CA THR A 17 6.25 -3.09 1.18
C THR A 17 6.22 -2.49 2.58
N VAL A 18 5.28 -1.58 2.85
CA VAL A 18 5.11 -0.96 4.17
C VAL A 18 4.69 -2.01 5.22
N TYR A 19 3.82 -2.96 4.86
CA TYR A 19 3.37 -4.05 5.74
C TYR A 19 4.51 -4.98 6.14
N ASN A 20 5.38 -5.34 5.20
CA ASN A 20 6.55 -6.15 5.49
C ASN A 20 7.59 -5.38 6.32
N LEU A 21 7.86 -4.12 5.97
CA LEU A 21 8.84 -3.29 6.67
C LEU A 21 8.41 -2.90 8.10
N SER A 22 7.10 -2.77 8.33
CA SER A 22 6.54 -2.45 9.66
C SER A 22 6.49 -3.66 10.59
N GLY A 23 6.86 -4.86 10.09
CA GLY A 23 6.71 -6.10 10.84
C GLY A 23 5.25 -6.43 11.12
N LYS A 24 4.33 -6.05 10.22
CA LYS A 24 2.89 -6.28 10.34
C LYS A 24 2.26 -5.59 11.56
N LYS A 25 2.70 -4.36 11.84
CA LYS A 25 2.19 -3.56 12.97
C LYS A 25 1.74 -2.18 12.49
N ALA A 26 0.60 -1.73 13.01
CA ALA A 26 0.12 -0.37 12.82
C ALA A 26 0.98 0.63 13.62
N GLY A 27 1.05 1.88 13.14
CA GLY A 27 1.75 2.98 13.80
C GLY A 27 3.28 2.92 13.73
N VAL A 28 3.87 1.89 13.11
CA VAL A 28 5.33 1.81 12.94
C VAL A 28 5.75 2.61 11.72
N THR A 29 6.46 3.71 11.95
CA THR A 29 7.03 4.53 10.87
C THR A 29 8.19 3.80 10.21
N VAL A 30 8.06 3.55 8.90
CA VAL A 30 9.10 2.96 8.06
C VAL A 30 9.59 3.96 7.04
N LYS A 31 10.85 3.78 6.62
CA LYS A 31 11.47 4.58 5.56
C LYS A 31 11.33 3.82 4.25
N LEU A 32 10.43 4.27 3.38
CA LEU A 32 10.20 3.68 2.07
C LEU A 32 11.10 4.35 1.02
N HIS A 33 11.94 3.56 0.35
CA HIS A 33 12.72 4.03 -0.78
C HIS A 33 11.93 3.83 -2.07
N PRO A 34 11.78 4.84 -2.95
CA PRO A 34 11.00 4.71 -4.18
C PRO A 34 11.41 3.52 -5.04
N ALA A 35 12.72 3.26 -5.15
CA ALA A 35 13.27 2.12 -5.91
C ALA A 35 12.85 0.73 -5.39
N GLN A 36 12.28 0.61 -4.18
CA GLN A 36 11.74 -0.66 -3.67
C GLN A 36 10.36 -0.98 -4.29
N ILE A 37 9.69 0.02 -4.85
CA ILE A 37 8.39 -0.15 -5.51
C ILE A 37 8.63 -0.35 -7.00
N ASN A 38 8.31 -1.54 -7.49
CA ASN A 38 8.66 -1.95 -8.85
C ASN A 38 8.02 -1.01 -9.91
N GLY A 39 8.85 -0.46 -10.78
CA GLY A 39 8.43 0.34 -11.94
C GLY A 39 7.91 1.76 -11.65
N GLY A 40 7.96 2.27 -10.41
CA GLY A 40 7.41 3.59 -10.07
C GLY A 40 8.44 4.72 -10.04
N TYR A 41 8.14 5.84 -10.71
CA TYR A 41 8.90 7.08 -10.53
C TYR A 41 8.55 7.73 -9.18
N TYR A 42 9.48 8.52 -8.62
CA TYR A 42 9.31 9.21 -7.34
C TYR A 42 8.00 9.99 -7.23
N SER A 43 7.64 10.76 -8.26
CA SER A 43 6.42 11.58 -8.30
C SER A 43 5.16 10.71 -8.24
N GLU A 44 5.17 9.55 -8.90
CA GLU A 44 4.05 8.62 -8.92
C GLU A 44 3.88 7.93 -7.57
N ILE A 45 4.96 7.43 -6.99
CA ILE A 45 4.92 6.80 -5.67
C ILE A 45 4.44 7.81 -4.62
N LYS A 46 4.91 9.05 -4.69
CA LYS A 46 4.42 10.15 -3.84
C LYS A 46 2.92 10.40 -4.02
N TYR A 47 2.45 10.39 -5.26
CA TYR A 47 1.03 10.56 -5.58
C TYR A 47 0.19 9.41 -5.01
N GLN A 48 0.62 8.16 -5.21
CA GLN A 48 -0.10 6.99 -4.68
C GLN A 48 -0.04 6.92 -3.15
N LEU A 49 1.07 7.31 -2.52
CA LEU A 49 1.18 7.41 -1.06
C LEU A 49 0.21 8.44 -0.49
N ARG A 50 0.13 9.62 -1.12
CA ARG A 50 -0.84 10.66 -0.73
C ARG A 50 -2.25 10.13 -0.84
N PHE A 51 -2.56 9.46 -1.94
CA PHE A 51 -3.86 8.86 -2.17
C PHE A 51 -4.24 7.81 -1.11
N LEU A 52 -3.33 6.92 -0.76
CA LEU A 52 -3.55 5.94 0.32
C LEU A 52 -3.73 6.61 1.69
N SER A 53 -3.06 7.74 1.90
CA SER A 53 -3.17 8.51 3.14
C SER A 53 -4.48 9.27 3.25
N GLU A 54 -4.98 9.84 2.15
CA GLU A 54 -6.33 10.43 2.08
C GLU A 54 -7.44 9.41 2.37
N ARG A 55 -7.16 8.11 2.19
CA ARG A 55 -8.06 7.00 2.54
C ARG A 55 -7.86 6.42 3.93
N GLY A 56 -6.97 6.99 4.73
CA GLY A 56 -6.70 6.50 6.08
C GLY A 56 -6.04 5.13 6.12
N LEU A 57 -5.44 4.63 5.03
CA LEU A 57 -4.75 3.33 4.99
C LEU A 57 -3.28 3.45 5.43
N VAL A 58 -2.67 4.62 5.20
CA VAL A 58 -1.31 4.91 5.62
C VAL A 58 -1.20 6.33 6.16
N ASP A 59 -0.34 6.54 7.14
CA ASP A 59 0.09 7.87 7.53
C ASP A 59 1.34 8.21 6.74
N PHE A 60 1.18 9.09 5.75
CA PHE A 60 2.27 9.55 4.93
C PHE A 60 2.72 10.95 5.38
N ASN A 61 3.92 11.03 5.96
CA ASN A 61 4.54 12.32 6.22
C ASN A 61 5.20 12.82 4.92
N LYS A 62 4.77 13.99 4.45
CA LYS A 62 5.27 14.65 3.22
C LYS A 62 6.76 14.97 3.25
N SER A 63 7.40 14.83 4.41
CA SER A 63 8.84 15.01 4.62
C SER A 63 9.64 13.95 3.86
N PHE A 64 10.38 14.41 2.85
CA PHE A 64 11.32 13.58 2.10
C PHE A 64 12.73 13.81 2.64
N ILE A 65 13.18 12.91 3.52
CA ILE A 65 14.48 13.03 4.19
C ILE A 65 15.40 11.95 3.65
N TYR A 66 16.57 12.32 3.14
CA TYR A 66 17.58 11.41 2.58
C TYR A 66 17.09 10.48 1.46
N GLY A 67 16.22 10.96 0.55
CA GLY A 67 15.78 10.13 -0.56
C GLY A 67 14.65 9.14 -0.21
N ARG A 68 14.07 9.22 1.01
CA ARG A 68 13.10 8.24 1.52
C ARG A 68 11.82 8.92 1.99
N PHE A 69 10.70 8.26 1.75
CA PHE A 69 9.40 8.62 2.31
C PHE A 69 9.25 8.04 3.71
N GLN A 70 8.68 8.80 4.63
CA GLN A 70 8.27 8.28 5.93
C GLN A 70 6.79 7.92 5.88
N VAL A 71 6.50 6.63 6.08
CA VAL A 71 5.16 6.08 5.96
C VAL A 71 4.92 5.14 7.13
N SER A 72 3.74 5.18 7.74
CA SER A 72 3.28 4.16 8.67
C SER A 72 1.96 3.57 8.20
N LEU A 73 1.72 2.30 8.50
CA LEU A 73 0.39 1.70 8.33
C LEU A 73 -0.53 2.19 9.45
N THR A 74 -1.75 2.54 9.09
CA THR A 74 -2.82 2.75 10.07
C THR A 74 -3.39 1.41 10.51
N ALA A 75 -4.27 1.42 11.52
CA ALA A 75 -5.02 0.22 11.90
C ALA A 75 -5.88 -0.31 10.74
N GLU A 76 -6.52 0.58 9.99
CA GLU A 76 -7.34 0.20 8.83
C GLU A 76 -6.51 -0.38 7.68
N GLY A 77 -5.34 0.19 7.41
CA GLY A 77 -4.43 -0.34 6.39
C GLY A 77 -3.86 -1.71 6.77
N LEU A 78 -3.58 -1.91 8.06
CA LEU A 78 -3.13 -3.21 8.57
C LEU A 78 -4.22 -4.27 8.39
N GLN A 79 -5.44 -3.96 8.82
CA GLN A 79 -6.57 -4.87 8.70
C GLN A 79 -6.88 -5.21 7.25
N LEU A 80 -6.83 -4.24 6.34
CA LEU A 80 -6.99 -4.50 4.90
C LEU A 80 -5.91 -5.46 4.38
N MET A 81 -4.65 -5.29 4.79
CA MET A 81 -3.58 -6.19 4.36
C MET A 81 -3.72 -7.59 4.95
N ASP A 82 -4.13 -7.71 6.22
CA ASP A 82 -4.42 -8.98 6.87
C ASP A 82 -5.60 -9.69 6.20
N ASP A 83 -6.66 -8.96 5.84
CA ASP A 83 -7.81 -9.49 5.09
C ASP A 83 -7.39 -9.94 3.68
N MET A 84 -6.55 -9.16 2.98
CA MET A 84 -6.04 -9.55 1.65
C MET A 84 -5.15 -10.79 1.71
N TYR A 85 -4.24 -10.88 2.69
CA TYR A 85 -3.38 -12.06 2.87
C TYR A 85 -4.15 -13.26 3.42
N GLY A 86 -5.20 -13.03 4.21
CA GLY A 86 -6.13 -14.03 4.71
C GLY A 86 -6.99 -14.61 3.60
N ALA A 87 -7.51 -13.77 2.70
CA ALA A 87 -8.31 -14.17 1.55
C ALA A 87 -7.54 -15.08 0.57
N LEU A 88 -6.21 -14.94 0.48
CA LEU A 88 -5.37 -15.86 -0.30
C LEU A 88 -5.36 -17.30 0.24
N LYS A 89 -5.75 -17.51 1.51
CA LYS A 89 -5.85 -18.83 2.15
C LYS A 89 -7.27 -19.40 2.16
N LEU A 90 -8.26 -18.64 1.69
CA LEU A 90 -9.67 -19.03 1.65
C LEU A 90 -10.02 -19.76 0.33
N SER A 91 -11.18 -20.41 0.34
CA SER A 91 -11.76 -21.09 -0.84
C SER A 91 -12.07 -20.09 -1.98
N GLU A 92 -12.07 -20.54 -3.24
CA GLU A 92 -12.16 -19.66 -4.42
C GLU A 92 -13.35 -18.69 -4.40
N ALA A 93 -14.52 -19.12 -3.90
CA ALA A 93 -15.74 -18.31 -3.87
C ALA A 93 -15.68 -17.17 -2.82
N GLU A 94 -15.18 -17.44 -1.62
CA GLU A 94 -15.05 -16.45 -0.55
C GLU A 94 -13.88 -15.48 -0.80
N LYS A 95 -12.84 -15.99 -1.48
CA LYS A 95 -11.67 -15.25 -1.91
C LYS A 95 -12.03 -14.14 -2.89
N GLU A 96 -12.86 -14.40 -3.90
CA GLU A 96 -13.27 -13.35 -4.86
C GLU A 96 -14.08 -12.23 -4.18
N GLU A 97 -14.98 -12.57 -3.25
CA GLU A 97 -15.82 -11.56 -2.60
C GLU A 97 -15.02 -10.67 -1.65
N GLN A 98 -14.12 -11.25 -0.83
CA GLN A 98 -13.24 -10.47 0.04
C GLN A 98 -12.23 -9.64 -0.75
N LEU A 99 -11.63 -10.22 -1.80
CA LEU A 99 -10.72 -9.47 -2.66
C LEU A 99 -11.46 -8.33 -3.35
N ASN A 100 -12.67 -8.52 -3.88
CA ASN A 100 -13.44 -7.45 -4.51
C ASN A 100 -13.75 -6.29 -3.56
N LYS A 101 -14.07 -6.57 -2.29
CA LYS A 101 -14.26 -5.52 -1.26
C LYS A 101 -12.95 -4.76 -0.96
N CYS A 102 -11.82 -5.48 -0.88
CA CYS A 102 -10.50 -4.86 -0.67
C CYS A 102 -10.06 -4.03 -1.88
N PHE A 103 -10.23 -4.56 -3.09
CA PHE A 103 -9.91 -3.88 -4.35
C PHE A 103 -10.81 -2.65 -4.57
N ALA A 104 -12.08 -2.67 -4.17
CA ALA A 104 -12.96 -1.50 -4.25
C ALA A 104 -12.38 -0.31 -3.47
N LYS A 105 -11.85 -0.54 -2.26
CA LYS A 105 -11.18 0.52 -1.46
C LYS A 105 -9.90 1.06 -2.12
N ILE A 106 -9.25 0.29 -2.99
CA ILE A 106 -8.02 0.68 -3.69
C ILE A 106 -8.30 1.26 -5.08
N ARG A 107 -9.44 0.97 -5.71
CA ARG A 107 -9.72 1.27 -7.12
C ARG A 107 -10.40 2.62 -7.37
N THR A 108 -11.40 2.99 -6.57
CA THR A 108 -12.11 4.28 -6.71
C THR A 108 -11.16 5.43 -6.49
#